data_AF-U5LG82-F1
#
_entry.id   AF-U5LG82-F1
#
_cell.length_a   1.000
_cell.length_b   1.000
_cell.length_c   1.000
_cell.angle_alpha   90.00
_cell.angle_beta   90.00
_cell.angle_gamma   90.00
#
_symmetry.space_group_name_H-M   'P 1'
#
loop_
_entity.id
_entity.type
_entity.pdbx_description
1 polymer ?
#
loop_
_entity_poly.entity_id
_entity_poly.type
_entity_poly.pdbx_seq_one_letter_code
_entity_poly.pdbx_strand_id
1 'polypeptide(L)' 'MSNFKISFSGGGFRATFFCLGAFRRLVQLGVSSNVSHISSVSGGSITAGLIMLALSERDFKDTKDFLIIE' A
#
# COMPACT_ATOMS: atom_id res chain seq x y z
N MET A 1 -11.33 7.07 -13.95
CA MET A 1 -11.09 7.70 -12.63
C MET A 1 -9.93 8.67 -12.75
N SER A 2 -9.96 9.78 -12.01
CA SER A 2 -8.78 10.65 -11.84
C SER A 2 -7.77 9.99 -10.90
N ASN A 3 -6.48 10.23 -11.15
CA ASN A 3 -5.42 9.78 -10.24
C ASN A 3 -5.46 10.56 -8.91
N PHE A 4 -5.12 9.88 -7.82
CA PHE A 4 -5.06 10.47 -6.49
C PHE A 4 -3.71 10.18 -5.82
N LYS A 5 -3.48 10.80 -4.66
CA LYS A 5 -2.27 10.64 -3.85
C LYS A 5 -2.68 10.22 -2.44
N ILE A 6 -1.85 9.42 -1.79
CA ILE A 6 -2.10 8.98 -0.41
C ILE A 6 -0.97 9.40 0.51
N SER A 7 -1.30 9.57 1.79
CA SER A 7 -0.34 9.89 2.84
C SER A 7 -0.48 8.90 3.99
N PHE A 8 0.60 8.19 4.31
CA PHE A 8 0.67 7.26 5.42
C PHE A 8 1.31 7.92 6.64
N SER A 9 0.49 8.13 7.67
CA SER A 9 0.94 8.71 8.92
C SER A 9 1.84 7.75 9.71
N GLY A 10 2.62 8.33 10.64
CA GLY A 10 3.43 7.59 11.60
C GLY A 10 2.60 7.05 12.76
N GLY A 11 3.20 6.14 13.54
CA GLY A 11 2.56 5.50 14.69
C GLY A 11 3.16 4.14 15.04
N GLY A 12 4.45 3.96 14.71
CA GLY A 12 5.16 2.69 14.85
C GLY A 12 4.45 1.54 14.14
N PHE A 13 4.53 0.36 14.74
CA PHE A 13 4.05 -0.89 14.15
C PHE A 13 2.53 -0.92 13.91
N ARG A 14 1.75 -0.19 14.72
CA ARG A 14 0.28 -0.08 14.51
C ARG A 14 -0.04 0.63 13.19
N ALA A 15 0.66 1.73 12.91
CA ALA A 15 0.47 2.47 11.67
C ALA A 15 0.87 1.64 10.45
N THR A 16 1.90 0.80 10.57
CA THR A 16 2.32 -0.11 9.50
C THR A 16 1.17 -1.01 9.05
N PHE A 17 0.54 -1.77 9.95
CA PHE A 17 -0.57 -2.65 9.58
C PHE A 17 -1.83 -1.91 9.18
N PHE A 18 -2.13 -0.78 9.82
CA PHE A 18 -3.29 0.03 9.45
C PHE A 18 -3.16 0.54 8.00
N CYS A 19 -2.01 1.13 7.65
CA CYS A 19 -1.76 1.61 6.28
C CYS A 19 -1.75 0.46 5.27
N LEU A 20 -1.23 -0.72 5.65
CA LEU A 20 -1.22 -1.90 4.79
C LEU A 20 -2.64 -2.38 4.50
N GLY A 21 -3.48 -2.45 5.53
CA GLY A 21 -4.90 -2.78 5.40
C GLY A 21 -5.66 -1.77 4.55
N ALA A 22 -5.39 -0.48 4.71
CA ALA A 22 -5.98 0.58 3.89
C ALA A 22 -5.61 0.44 2.42
N PHE A 23 -4.33 0.20 2.10
CA PHE A 23 -3.90 -0.03 0.72
C PHE A 23 -4.47 -1.32 0.12
N ARG A 24 -4.50 -2.41 0.90
CA ARG A 24 -5.16 -3.66 0.51
C ARG A 24 -6.64 -3.45 0.16
N ARG A 25 -7.34 -2.53 0.86
CA ARG A 25 -8.72 -2.17 0.52
C ARG A 25 -8.82 -1.47 -0.83
N LEU A 26 -7.86 -0.60 -1.19
CA LEU A 26 -7.82 0.02 -2.52
C LEU A 26 -7.64 -1.02 -3.63
N VAL A 27 -6.81 -2.05 -3.39
CA VAL A 27 -6.65 -3.19 -4.31
C VAL A 27 -7.97 -3.95 -4.47
N GLN A 28 -8.65 -4.28 -3.37
CA GLN A 28 -9.97 -4.94 -3.42
C GLN A 28 -11.02 -4.16 -4.21
N LEU A 29 -10.95 -2.83 -4.18
CA LEU A 29 -11.88 -1.95 -4.89
C LEU A 29 -11.47 -1.71 -6.35
N GLY A 30 -10.32 -2.25 -6.79
CA GLY A 30 -9.81 -2.07 -8.15
C GLY A 30 -9.33 -0.65 -8.46
N VAL A 31 -8.99 0.14 -7.43
CA VAL A 31 -8.59 1.56 -7.59
C VAL A 31 -7.14 1.82 -7.17
N SER A 32 -6.37 0.79 -6.83
CA SER A 32 -4.95 0.91 -6.46
C SER A 32 -4.10 1.50 -7.58
N SER A 33 -4.41 1.18 -8.85
CA SER A 33 -3.70 1.72 -10.03
C SER A 33 -3.89 3.23 -10.24
N ASN A 34 -4.88 3.85 -9.57
CA ASN A 34 -5.08 5.30 -9.59
C ASN A 34 -4.23 6.04 -8.54
N VAL A 35 -3.50 5.32 -7.66
CA VAL A 35 -2.58 5.93 -6.70
C VAL A 35 -1.30 6.34 -7.42
N SER A 36 -1.12 7.65 -7.63
CA SER A 36 0.06 8.20 -8.32
C SER A 36 1.27 8.41 -7.41
N HIS A 37 1.04 8.69 -6.12
CA HIS A 37 2.10 8.99 -5.16
C HIS A 37 1.71 8.51 -3.75
N ILE A 38 2.71 8.03 -3.01
CA ILE A 38 2.61 7.73 -1.58
C ILE A 38 3.61 8.62 -0.84
N SER A 39 3.12 9.48 0.05
CA SER A 39 3.96 10.13 1.07
C SER A 39 3.85 9.33 2.37
N SER A 40 4.92 9.29 3.17
CA SER A 40 4.89 8.51 4.42
C SER A 40 5.87 9.04 5.46
N VAL A 41 5.60 8.75 6.73
CA VAL A 41 6.53 8.99 7.84
C VAL A 41 6.54 7.82 8.82
N SER A 42 7.70 7.55 9.45
CA SER A 42 7.85 6.56 10.53
C SER A 42 7.28 5.18 10.17
N GLY A 43 6.38 4.60 10.97
CA GLY A 43 5.78 3.28 10.72
C GLY A 43 5.02 3.16 9.40
N GLY A 44 4.45 4.26 8.88
CA GLY A 44 3.83 4.29 7.55
C GLY A 44 4.85 4.10 6.42
N SER A 45 6.11 4.48 6.64
CA SER A 45 7.19 4.32 5.65
C SER A 45 7.59 2.86 5.45
N ILE A 46 7.40 2.00 6.45
CA ILE A 46 7.60 0.55 6.30
C ILE A 46 6.62 -0.01 5.27
N THR A 47 5.33 0.32 5.41
CA THR A 47 4.29 -0.09 4.47
C THR A 47 4.52 0.49 3.07
N ALA A 48 4.86 1.79 2.99
CA ALA A 48 5.14 2.42 1.71
C ALA A 48 6.31 1.73 1.00
N GLY A 49 7.41 1.45 1.71
CA GLY A 49 8.56 0.74 1.16
C GLY A 49 8.19 -0.66 0.66
N LEU A 50 7.42 -1.43 1.43
CA LEU A 50 6.97 -2.76 1.03
C LEU A 50 6.09 -2.73 -0.23
N ILE A 51 5.15 -1.78 -0.31
CA ILE A 51 4.29 -1.62 -1.50
C ILE A 51 5.12 -1.26 -2.72
N MET A 52 6.06 -0.31 -2.58
CA MET A 52 6.93 0.11 -3.70
C MET A 52 7.84 -1.04 -4.16
N LEU A 53 8.35 -1.85 -3.23
CA LEU A 53 9.12 -3.04 -3.57
C LEU A 53 8.28 -4.07 -4.33
N ALA A 54 7.07 -4.35 -3.89
CA ALA A 54 6.18 -5.27 -4.61
C ALA A 54 5.82 -4.74 -6.02
N LEU A 55 5.52 -3.45 -6.14
CA LEU A 55 5.23 -2.79 -7.42
C LEU A 55 6.43 -2.77 -8.38
N SER A 56 7.66 -2.79 -7.86
CA SER A 56 8.87 -2.95 -8.68
C SER A 56 8.91 -4.28 -9.42
N GLU A 57 8.22 -5.30 -8.92
CA GLU A 57 8.16 -6.62 -9.54
C GLU A 57 6.89 -6.82 -10.34
N ARG A 58 5.74 -6.41 -9.79
CA ARG A 58 4.41 -6.60 -10.40
C ARG A 58 3.33 -5.74 -9.78
N ASP A 59 2.27 -5.49 -10.55
CA ASP A 59 1.06 -4.84 -10.04
C ASP A 59 0.25 -5.74 -9.11
N PHE A 60 -0.45 -5.12 -8.16
CA PHE A 60 -1.46 -5.78 -7.33
C PHE A 60 -2.76 -5.99 -8.12
N LYS A 61 -3.19 -7.25 -8.23
CA LYS A 61 -4.43 -7.64 -8.90
C LYS A 61 -5.53 -7.99 -7.90
N ASP A 62 -5.17 -8.64 -6.80
CA ASP A 62 -6.12 -9.02 -5.76
C ASP A 62 -5.47 -9.11 -4.36
N THR A 63 -6.23 -9.55 -3.36
CA THR A 63 -5.72 -9.62 -1.98
C THR A 63 -4.79 -10.79 -1.69
N LYS A 64 -4.72 -11.78 -2.57
CA LYS A 64 -3.79 -12.91 -2.45
C LYS A 64 -2.36 -12.45 -2.73
N ASP A 65 -2.18 -11.33 -3.43
CA ASP A 65 -0.87 -10.71 -3.64
C ASP A 65 -0.20 -10.21 -2.35
N PHE A 66 -0.95 -10.15 -1.25
CA PHE A 66 -0.42 -9.80 0.08
C PHE A 66 -0.09 -11.03 0.93
N LEU A 67 -0.40 -12.24 0.45
CA LEU A 67 -0.03 -13.47 1.11
C LEU A 67 1.40 -13.82 0.69
N ILE A 68 2.25 -14.10 1.67
CA ILE A 68 3.54 -14.75 1.41
C ILE A 68 3.17 -16.17 1.01
N ILE A 69 3.31 -16.49 -0.27
CA ILE A 69 3.23 -17.87 -0.76
C ILE A 69 4.67 -18.38 -0.69
N GLU A 70 4.91 -19.39 0.15
CA GLU A 70 6.13 -20.21 0.08
C GLU A 70 6.31 -20.83 -1.31
#